data_AF-A0A944YHN4-F1
#
_entry.id   AF-A0A944YHN4-F1
#
_cell.length_a   1.000
_cell.length_b   1.000
_cell.length_c   1.000
_cell.angle_alpha   90.00
_cell.angle_beta   90.00
_cell.angle_gamma   90.00
#
_symmetry.space_group_name_H-M   'P 1'
#
loop_
_entity.id
_entity.type
_entity.pdbx_description
1 polymer ?
#
loop_
_entity_poly.entity_id
_entity_poly.type
_entity_poly.pdbx_seq_one_letter_code
_entity_poly.pdbx_strand_id
1 'polypeptide(L)' 'VSDWLDDGVTGYLCKPKSAEEIASYAIRILNDRELMNTMGRAGQESIKNKFLPEIHLRKLEQVYASCV' A
#
# COMPACT_ATOMS: atom_id res chain seq x y z
N VAL A 1 0.57 -4.96 8.54
CA VAL A 1 0.20 -3.67 7.88
C VAL A 1 1.35 -3.15 7.03
N SER A 2 2.58 -3.21 7.54
CA SER A 2 3.81 -2.95 6.77
C SER A 2 4.00 -3.82 5.51
N ASP A 3 3.31 -4.96 5.42
CA ASP A 3 3.47 -5.88 4.29
C ASP A 3 2.87 -5.33 2.98
N TRP A 4 1.90 -4.42 3.07
CA TRP A 4 1.20 -3.84 1.91
C TRP A 4 1.26 -2.32 1.86
N LEU A 5 1.46 -1.64 3.00
CA LEU A 5 1.59 -0.19 3.08
C LEU A 5 3.05 0.21 3.26
N ASP A 6 3.51 1.10 2.39
CA ASP A 6 4.75 1.87 2.51
C ASP A 6 4.45 3.26 3.08
N ASP A 7 5.02 3.56 4.25
CA ASP A 7 4.69 4.72 5.07
C ASP A 7 5.20 6.03 4.45
N GLY A 8 4.31 7.02 4.35
CA GLY A 8 4.54 8.28 3.65
C GLY A 8 4.49 8.19 2.12
N VAL A 9 4.50 6.99 1.54
CA VAL A 9 4.53 6.78 0.08
C VAL A 9 3.15 6.38 -0.44
N THR A 10 2.59 5.30 0.10
CA THR A 10 1.30 4.72 -0.34
C THR A 10 0.16 4.99 0.65
N GLY A 11 0.51 5.55 1.82
CA GLY A 11 -0.39 5.85 2.93
C GLY A 11 0.43 6.32 4.14
N TYR A 12 -0.22 6.50 5.29
CA TYR A 12 0.45 6.77 6.56
C TYR A 12 0.14 5.69 7.58
N LEU A 13 1.15 5.32 8.36
CA LEU A 13 0.99 4.57 9.60
C LEU A 13 0.75 5.53 10.75
N CYS A 14 -0.19 5.18 11.62
CA CYS A 14 -0.42 5.88 12.88
C CYS A 14 -0.30 4.91 14.05
N LYS A 15 -0.04 5.47 15.23
CA LYS A 15 -0.10 4.71 16.48
C LYS A 15 -1.52 4.21 16.72
N PRO A 16 -1.67 2.96 17.21
CA PRO A 16 -2.97 2.45 17.58
C PRO A 16 -3.72 3.40 18.51
N LYS A 17 -4.96 3.73 18.15
CA LYS A 17 -5.87 4.60 18.91
C LYS A 17 -5.47 6.08 19.02
N SER A 18 -4.48 6.57 18.26
CA SER A 18 -4.22 8.02 18.22
C SER A 18 -5.16 8.70 17.22
N ALA A 19 -6.20 9.36 17.75
CA ALA A 19 -7.10 10.17 16.94
C ALA A 19 -6.37 11.41 16.39
N GLU A 20 -5.39 11.92 17.12
CA GLU A 20 -4.59 13.08 16.77
C GLU A 20 -3.75 12.82 15.51
N GLU A 21 -3.06 11.68 15.44
CA GLU A 21 -2.26 11.31 14.26
C GLU A 21 -3.18 11.12 13.04
N ILE A 22 -4.30 10.40 13.19
CA ILE A 22 -5.28 10.21 12.11
C ILE A 22 -5.78 11.55 11.58
N ALA A 23 -6.20 12.46 12.47
CA ALA A 23 -6.69 13.78 12.08
C ALA A 23 -5.60 14.59 11.36
N SER A 24 -4.37 14.58 11.88
CA SER A 24 -3.26 15.32 11.28
C SER A 24 -2.92 14.83 9.86
N TYR A 25 -2.89 13.51 9.63
CA TYR A 25 -2.62 12.93 8.32
C TYR A 25 -3.76 13.18 7.34
N ALA A 26 -5.02 13.06 7.80
CA ALA A 26 -6.18 13.37 6.97
C ALA A 26 -6.18 14.83 6.52
N ILE A 27 -5.94 15.77 7.45
CA ILE A 27 -5.84 17.21 7.14
C ILE A 27 -4.71 17.47 6.13
N ARG A 28 -3.55 16.84 6.32
CA ARG A 28 -2.41 16.99 5.41
C ARG A 28 -2.76 16.53 3.99
N ILE A 29 -3.32 15.33 3.84
CA ILE A 29 -3.70 14.77 2.53
C ILE A 29 -4.79 15.64 1.87
N LEU A 30 -5.80 16.06 2.62
CA LEU A 30 -6.94 16.81 2.07
C LEU A 30 -6.56 18.25 1.66
N ASN A 31 -5.54 18.84 2.29
CA ASN A 31 -5.07 20.19 1.96
C ASN A 31 -3.97 20.22 0.90
N ASP A 32 -3.31 19.09 0.62
CA ASP A 32 -2.27 18.97 -0.40
C ASP A 32 -2.73 18.05 -1.53
N ARG A 33 -3.25 18.67 -2.59
CA ARG A 33 -3.80 17.94 -3.75
C ARG A 33 -2.73 17.15 -4.51
N GLU A 34 -1.48 17.61 -4.51
CA GLU A 34 -0.39 16.90 -5.16
C GLU A 34 -0.06 15.62 -4.37
N LEU A 35 0.10 15.75 -3.05
CA LEU A 35 0.30 14.63 -2.15
C LEU A 35 -0.82 13.60 -2.27
N MET A 36 -2.08 14.05 -2.26
CA MET A 36 -3.24 13.16 -2.39
C MET A 36 -3.19 12.34 -3.69
N ASN A 37 -2.89 12.99 -4.83
CA ASN A 37 -2.84 12.31 -6.12
C ASN A 37 -1.65 11.36 -6.25
N THR A 38 -0.47 11.78 -5.77
CA THR A 38 0.76 10.99 -5.85
C THR A 38 0.69 9.77 -4.94
N MET A 39 0.26 9.94 -3.69
CA MET A 39 0.06 8.85 -2.74
C MET A 39 -0.99 7.85 -3.23
N GLY A 40 -2.13 8.34 -3.75
CA GLY A 40 -3.18 7.48 -4.32
C GLY A 40 -2.69 6.65 -5.50
N ARG A 41 -1.90 7.25 -6.41
CA ARG A 41 -1.30 6.55 -7.55
C ARG A 41 -0.29 5.50 -7.09
N ALA A 42 0.62 5.87 -6.18
CA ALA A 42 1.61 4.95 -5.63
C ALA A 42 0.95 3.74 -4.95
N GLY A 43 -0.13 3.97 -4.20
CA GLY A 43 -0.94 2.90 -3.61
C GLY A 43 -1.53 1.96 -4.67
N GLN A 44 -2.17 2.50 -5.71
CA GLN A 44 -2.74 1.70 -6.80
C GLN A 44 -1.68 0.89 -7.56
N GLU A 45 -0.54 1.50 -7.87
CA GLU A 45 0.58 0.84 -8.54
C GLU A 45 1.18 -0.27 -7.68
N SER A 46 1.38 -0.04 -6.38
CA SER A 46 1.84 -1.05 -5.43
C SER A 46 0.93 -2.29 -5.42
N ILE A 47 -0.39 -2.08 -5.40
CA ILE A 47 -1.37 -3.19 -5.46
C ILE A 47 -1.27 -3.95 -6.77
N LYS A 48 -1.27 -3.24 -7.92
CA LYS A 48 -1.16 -3.86 -9.24
C LYS A 48 0.12 -4.69 -9.42
N ASN A 49 1.21 -4.25 -8.80
CA ASN A 49 2.52 -4.88 -8.97
C ASN A 49 2.81 -6.02 -7.99
N LYS A 50 2.04 -6.16 -6.91
CA LYS A 50 2.34 -7.13 -5.85
C LYS A 50 1.21 -8.11 -5.55
N PHE A 51 -0.04 -7.67 -5.69
CA PHE A 51 -1.20 -8.37 -5.11
C PHE A 51 -2.26 -8.79 -6.13
N LEU A 52 -1.96 -8.69 -7.43
CA LEU A 52 -2.85 -9.24 -8.46
C LEU A 52 -2.85 -10.77 -8.45
N PRO A 53 -3.99 -11.43 -8.72
CA PRO A 53 -4.08 -12.89 -8.75
C PRO A 53 -3.03 -13.55 -9.63
N GLU A 54 -2.74 -12.99 -10.80
CA GLU A 54 -1.79 -13.53 -11.78
C GLU A 54 -0.36 -13.59 -11.21
N ILE A 55 -0.02 -12.66 -10.32
CA ILE A 55 1.29 -12.63 -9.63
C ILE A 55 1.37 -13.79 -8.65
N HIS A 56 0.31 -14.02 -7.89
CA HIS A 56 0.26 -15.10 -6.90
C HIS A 56 0.20 -16.48 -7.57
N LEU A 57 -0.63 -16.65 -8.60
CA LEU A 57 -0.71 -17.88 -9.39
C LEU A 57 0.64 -18.25 -10.00
N ARG A 58 1.32 -17.30 -10.64
CA ARG A 58 2.66 -17.55 -11.22
C ARG A 58 3.67 -18.01 -10.17
N LYS A 59 3.67 -17.38 -8.98
CA LYS A 59 4.55 -17.80 -7.88
C LYS A 59 4.20 -19.21 -7.38
N LEU A 60 2.92 -19.53 -7.29
CA LEU A 60 2.46 -20.86 -6.89
C LEU A 60 2.86 -21.93 -7.90
N GLU A 61 2.69 -21.67 -9.20
CA GLU A 61 3.13 -22.55 -10.29
C GLU A 61 4.64 -22.82 -10.23
N GLN A 62 5.46 -21.79 -9.96
CA GLN A 62 6.90 -21.95 -9.79
C GLN A 62 7.26 -22.89 -8.63
N VAL A 63 6.54 -22.80 -7.51
CA VAL A 63 6.75 -23.71 -6.37
C VAL A 63 6.41 -25.14 -6.76
N TYR A 64 5.26 -25.37 -7.39
CA TYR A 64 4.90 -26.73 -7.84
C TYR A 64 5.88 -27.29 -8.87
N ALA A 65 6.33 -26.48 -9.82
CA ALA A 65 7.31 -26.88 -10.82
C ALA A 65 8.68 -27.21 -10.20
N SER A 66 9.03 -26.65 -9.04
CA SER A 66 10.29 -26.96 -8.34
C SER A 66 10.27 -28.28 -7.57
N CYS A 67 9.08 -28.86 -7.34
CA CYS A 67 8.90 -30.11 -6.63
C CYS A 67 8.84 -31.35 -7.55
N VAL A 68 8.82 -31.14 -8.87
CA VAL A 68 8.80 -32.18 -9.91
C VAL A 68 10.15 -32.23 -10.60
#